data_AF-A0A957AFV6-F1
#
_entry.id   AF-A0A957AFV6-F1
#
_cell.length_a   1.000
_cell.length_b   1.000
_cell.length_c   1.000
_cell.angle_alpha   90.00
_cell.angle_beta   90.00
_cell.angle_gamma   90.00
#
_symmetry.space_group_name_H-M   'P 1'
#
loop_
_entity.id
_entity.type
_entity.pdbx_description
1 polymer ?
#
loop_
_entity_poly.entity_id
_entity_poly.type
_entity_poly.pdbx_seq_one_letter_code
_entity_poly.pdbx_strand_id
1 'polypeptide(L)'
;MSREYIQRLLDAIEAIDRIEHYTRDMTRSEFAQHERVPLIVERLIMIAGEALDRAKDLDATLGARIPSVLPVIAVGQQILHNTRRTDSGILWVFVTDTGPEVRDSLRLAVEERS
;
A
#
# COMPACT_ATOMS: atom_id res chain seq x y z
N MET A 1 8.67 1.47 -20.25
CA MET A 1 7.40 1.32 -19.51
C MET A 1 6.45 2.41 -19.98
N SER A 2 5.14 2.17 -19.99
CA SER A 2 4.18 3.21 -20.37
C SER A 2 4.13 4.31 -19.30
N ARG A 3 3.78 5.54 -19.69
CA ARG A 3 3.51 6.65 -18.74
C ARG A 3 2.44 6.24 -17.72
N GLU A 4 1.47 5.47 -18.17
CA GLU A 4 0.39 4.96 -17.33
C GLU A 4 0.89 4.01 -16.25
N TYR A 5 1.81 3.09 -16.57
CA TYR A 5 2.41 2.20 -15.59
C TYR A 5 3.14 2.99 -14.50
N ILE A 6 3.95 3.98 -14.88
CA ILE A 6 4.68 4.82 -13.93
C ILE A 6 3.71 5.59 -13.03
N GLN A 7 2.63 6.13 -13.59
CA GLN A 7 1.59 6.80 -12.81
C GLN A 7 0.99 5.86 -11.76
N ARG A 8 0.69 4.60 -12.10
CA ARG A 8 0.17 3.63 -11.13
C ARG A 8 1.15 3.36 -9.97
N LEU A 9 2.45 3.30 -10.23
CA LEU A 9 3.44 3.14 -9.17
C LEU A 9 3.46 4.38 -8.25
N LEU A 10 3.39 5.58 -8.83
CA LEU A 10 3.33 6.83 -8.09
C LEU A 10 2.04 6.94 -7.24
N ASP A 11 0.90 6.51 -7.78
CA ASP A 11 -0.38 6.48 -7.05
C ASP A 11 -0.28 5.59 -5.80
N ALA A 12 0.41 4.44 -5.91
CA ALA A 12 0.65 3.55 -4.78
C ALA A 12 1.62 4.15 -3.74
N ILE A 13 2.72 4.77 -4.20
CA ILE A 13 3.68 5.48 -3.32
C ILE A 13 2.95 6.57 -2.53
N GLU A 14 2.15 7.40 -3.19
CA GLU A 14 1.44 8.50 -2.54
C GLU A 14 0.45 7.99 -1.48
N ALA A 15 -0.26 6.89 -1.76
CA ALA A 15 -1.18 6.29 -0.80
C ALA A 15 -0.44 5.82 0.46
N ILE A 16 0.74 5.20 0.32
CA ILE A 16 1.56 4.73 1.44
C ILE A 16 2.17 5.91 2.22
N ASP A 17 2.66 6.94 1.53
CA ASP A 17 3.17 8.14 2.19
C ASP A 17 2.09 8.83 3.04
N ARG A 18 0.82 8.81 2.58
CA ARG A 18 -0.31 9.29 3.37
C ARG A 18 -0.57 8.42 4.59
N ILE A 19 -0.46 7.09 4.48
CA ILE A 19 -0.58 6.17 5.63
C ILE A 19 0.44 6.56 6.70
N GLU A 20 1.71 6.71 6.32
CA GLU A 20 2.77 7.12 7.24
C GLU A 20 2.51 8.50 7.83
N HIS A 21 2.01 9.45 7.03
CA HIS A 21 1.68 10.77 7.53
C HIS A 21 0.61 10.74 8.63
N TYR A 22 -0.46 9.95 8.45
CA TYR A 22 -1.56 9.85 9.42
C TYR A 22 -1.22 9.02 10.65
N THR A 23 -0.21 8.15 10.56
CA THR A 23 0.21 7.26 11.65
C THR A 23 1.52 7.67 12.31
N ARG A 24 2.12 8.79 11.87
CA ARG A 24 3.36 9.33 12.41
C ARG A 24 3.28 9.47 13.93
N ASP A 25 4.33 8.97 14.59
CA ASP A 25 4.52 9.01 16.05
C ASP A 25 3.41 8.30 16.86
N MET A 26 2.52 7.55 16.22
CA MET A 26 1.52 6.75 16.91
C MET A 26 2.13 5.44 17.40
N THR A 27 1.71 5.02 18.58
CA THR A 27 1.91 3.65 19.05
C THR A 27 0.81 2.74 18.52
N ARG A 28 1.06 1.42 18.54
CA ARG A 28 0.03 0.41 18.21
C ARG A 28 -1.24 0.57 19.05
N SER A 29 -1.11 0.92 20.33
CA SER A 29 -2.25 1.11 21.23
C SER A 29 -3.09 2.31 20.82
N GLU A 30 -2.45 3.45 20.52
CA GLU A 30 -3.13 4.66 20.07
C GLU A 30 -3.82 4.41 18.72
N PHE A 31 -3.14 3.74 17.79
CA PHE A 31 -3.72 3.35 16.50
C PHE A 31 -5.00 2.52 16.66
N ALA A 32 -4.98 1.51 17.54
CA ALA A 32 -6.12 0.62 17.77
C ALA A 32 -7.29 1.31 18.49
N GLN A 33 -7.02 2.30 19.32
CA GLN A 33 -8.04 3.06 20.06
C GLN A 33 -8.61 4.23 19.25
N HIS A 34 -7.92 4.68 18.21
CA HIS A 34 -8.37 5.79 17.39
C HIS A 34 -9.51 5.36 16.45
N GLU A 35 -10.68 6.00 16.53
CA GLU A 35 -11.87 5.56 15.77
C GLU A 35 -11.72 5.70 14.25
N ARG A 36 -11.01 6.74 13.81
CA ARG A 36 -10.90 7.16 12.40
C ARG A 36 -9.63 6.73 11.67
N VAL A 37 -8.48 6.64 12.35
CA VAL A 37 -7.20 6.39 11.69
C VAL A 37 -7.15 5.01 11.02
N PRO A 38 -7.60 3.90 11.65
CA PRO A 38 -7.67 2.59 10.99
C PRO A 38 -8.52 2.60 9.72
N LEU A 39 -9.64 3.35 9.69
CA LEU A 39 -10.49 3.47 8.50
C LEU A 39 -9.80 4.20 7.35
N ILE A 40 -9.02 5.24 7.68
CA ILE A 40 -8.22 5.97 6.70
C ILE A 40 -7.13 5.04 6.15
N VAL A 41 -6.45 4.28 7.01
CA VAL A 41 -5.43 3.32 6.60
C VAL A 41 -6.03 2.21 5.73
N GLU A 42 -7.14 1.61 6.11
CA GLU A 42 -7.86 0.63 5.28
C GLU A 42 -8.10 1.17 3.87
N ARG A 43 -8.64 2.39 3.78
CA ARG A 43 -8.94 3.01 2.49
C ARG A 43 -7.68 3.26 1.66
N LEU A 44 -6.58 3.69 2.27
CA LEU A 44 -5.32 3.94 1.59
C LEU A 44 -4.65 2.64 1.14
N ILE A 45 -4.74 1.57 1.94
CA ILE A 45 -4.27 0.22 1.54
C ILE A 45 -5.04 -0.26 0.31
N MET A 46 -6.37 -0.09 0.26
CA MET A 46 -7.16 -0.43 -0.92
C MET A 46 -6.73 0.35 -2.16
N ILE A 47 -6.44 1.66 -2.01
CA ILE A 47 -5.96 2.50 -3.12
C ILE A 47 -4.60 2.01 -3.62
N ALA A 48 -3.66 1.74 -2.71
CA ALA A 48 -2.34 1.21 -3.06
C ALA A 48 -2.44 -0.16 -3.76
N GLY A 49 -3.24 -1.07 -3.22
CA GLY A 49 -3.46 -2.40 -3.80
C GLY A 49 -4.07 -2.34 -5.20
N GLU A 50 -5.10 -1.53 -5.41
CA GLU A 50 -5.73 -1.34 -6.72
C GLU A 50 -4.76 -0.72 -7.75
N ALA A 51 -3.97 0.28 -7.33
CA ALA A 51 -2.98 0.89 -8.21
C ALA A 51 -1.93 -0.12 -8.66
N LEU A 52 -1.44 -0.95 -7.74
CA LEU A 52 -0.47 -2.01 -8.03
C LEU A 52 -1.04 -3.14 -8.88
N ASP A 53 -2.31 -3.50 -8.69
CA ASP A 53 -2.96 -4.52 -9.53
C ASP A 53 -3.07 -4.04 -10.98
N ARG A 54 -3.47 -2.78 -11.19
CA ARG A 54 -3.46 -2.16 -12.52
C ARG A 54 -2.06 -2.03 -13.12
N ALA A 55 -1.04 -1.76 -12.30
CA ALA A 55 0.34 -1.76 -12.77
C ALA A 55 0.79 -3.16 -13.22
N LYS A 56 0.37 -4.21 -12.51
CA LYS A 56 0.63 -5.61 -12.85
C LYS A 56 -0.05 -6.02 -14.17
N ASP A 57 -1.26 -5.51 -14.44
CA ASP A 57 -1.94 -5.74 -15.72
C ASP A 57 -1.21 -5.08 -16.90
N LEU A 58 -0.56 -3.93 -16.67
CA LEU A 58 0.25 -3.24 -17.67
C LEU A 58 1.65 -3.88 -17.86
N ASP A 59 2.19 -4.51 -16.81
CA ASP A 59 3.45 -5.25 -16.85
C ASP A 59 3.43 -6.44 -15.87
N ALA A 60 3.18 -7.63 -16.41
CA ALA A 60 3.10 -8.87 -15.65
C ALA A 60 4.42 -9.26 -14.95
N THR A 61 5.55 -8.65 -15.31
CA THR A 61 6.84 -8.90 -14.64
C THR A 61 6.98 -8.16 -13.31
N LEU A 62 6.08 -7.21 -12.99
CA LEU A 62 6.14 -6.40 -11.78
C LEU A 62 6.30 -7.24 -10.51
N GLY A 63 5.48 -8.28 -10.33
CA GLY A 63 5.55 -9.15 -9.15
C GLY A 63 6.85 -9.96 -9.04
N ALA A 64 7.52 -10.24 -10.17
CA ALA A 64 8.82 -10.90 -10.16
C ALA A 64 9.96 -9.91 -9.86
N ARG A 65 9.83 -8.67 -10.33
CA ARG A 65 10.82 -7.59 -10.10
C ARG A 65 10.74 -7.02 -8.70
N ILE A 66 9.54 -6.90 -8.15
CA ILE A 66 9.27 -6.32 -6.84
C ILE A 66 8.31 -7.24 -6.07
N PRO A 67 8.80 -8.34 -5.47
CA PRO A 67 7.93 -9.33 -4.81
C PRO A 67 7.04 -8.75 -3.70
N SER A 68 7.47 -7.69 -3.02
CA SER A 68 6.73 -7.00 -1.96
C SER A 68 5.44 -6.32 -2.44
N VAL A 69 5.20 -6.18 -3.75
CA VAL A 69 3.91 -5.70 -4.28
C VAL A 69 2.78 -6.72 -4.15
N LEU A 70 3.09 -8.02 -4.18
CA LEU A 70 2.07 -9.07 -4.19
C LEU A 70 1.26 -9.11 -2.87
N PRO A 71 1.89 -9.03 -1.67
CA PRO A 71 1.15 -8.91 -0.42
C PRO A 71 0.24 -7.68 -0.37
N VAL A 72 0.66 -6.55 -0.95
CA VAL A 72 -0.10 -5.29 -0.93
C VAL A 72 -1.34 -5.38 -1.81
N ILE A 73 -1.22 -5.98 -2.99
CA ILE A 73 -2.37 -6.28 -3.87
C ILE A 73 -3.34 -7.21 -3.14
N ALA A 74 -2.83 -8.31 -2.58
CA ALA A 74 -3.66 -9.30 -1.91
C ALA A 74 -4.42 -8.70 -0.71
N VAL A 75 -3.75 -7.92 0.14
CA VAL A 75 -4.40 -7.31 1.30
C VAL A 75 -5.39 -6.22 0.88
N GLY A 76 -5.09 -5.42 -0.15
CA GLY A 76 -6.01 -4.41 -0.67
C GLY A 76 -7.30 -5.04 -1.23
N GLN A 77 -7.17 -6.13 -1.99
CA GLN A 77 -8.30 -6.90 -2.50
C GLN A 77 -9.08 -7.58 -1.36
N GLN A 78 -8.40 -8.09 -0.34
CA GLN A 78 -9.06 -8.68 0.83
C GLN A 78 -9.91 -7.63 1.56
N ILE A 79 -9.38 -6.43 1.81
CA ILE A 79 -10.10 -5.34 2.48
C ILE A 79 -11.31 -4.90 1.65
N LEU A 80 -11.16 -4.76 0.33
CA LEU A 80 -12.25 -4.36 -0.57
C LEU A 80 -13.46 -5.31 -0.51
N HIS A 81 -13.21 -6.62 -0.45
CA HIS A 81 -14.28 -7.63 -0.45
C HIS A 81 -14.83 -7.94 0.95
N ASN A 82 -14.15 -7.50 2.02
CA ASN A 82 -14.55 -7.82 3.37
C ASN A 82 -15.71 -6.92 3.83
N THR A 83 -16.80 -7.52 4.31
CA THR A 83 -17.93 -6.78 4.88
C THR A 83 -17.72 -6.42 6.35
N ARG A 84 -16.62 -6.87 6.96
CA ARG A 84 -16.23 -6.56 8.35
C ARG A 84 -14.96 -5.71 8.37
N ARG A 85 -14.79 -4.93 9.44
CA ARG A 85 -13.54 -4.21 9.69
C ARG A 85 -12.36 -5.17 9.76
N THR A 86 -11.24 -4.76 9.20
CA THR A 86 -9.97 -5.46 9.27
C THR A 86 -9.42 -5.37 10.68
N ASP A 87 -8.77 -6.44 11.13
CA ASP A 87 -8.08 -6.45 12.42
C ASP A 87 -7.02 -5.33 12.46
N SER A 88 -7.03 -4.52 13.52
CA SER A 88 -6.12 -3.40 13.65
C SER A 88 -4.66 -3.84 13.80
N GLY A 89 -4.39 -5.08 14.22
CA GLY A 89 -3.07 -5.68 14.21
C GLY A 89 -2.55 -5.92 12.79
N ILE A 90 -3.40 -6.39 11.87
CA ILE A 90 -3.03 -6.54 10.44
C ILE A 90 -2.73 -5.18 9.83
N LEU A 91 -3.58 -4.18 10.08
CA LEU A 91 -3.36 -2.82 9.60
C LEU A 91 -2.06 -2.22 10.17
N TRP A 92 -1.77 -2.49 11.44
CA TRP A 92 -0.54 -2.01 12.08
C TRP A 92 0.73 -2.60 11.47
N VAL A 93 0.74 -3.91 11.16
CA VAL A 93 1.85 -4.55 10.44
C VAL A 93 2.06 -3.91 9.07
N PHE A 94 0.98 -3.57 8.37
CA PHE A 94 1.11 -2.85 7.11
C PHE A 94 1.76 -1.47 7.31
N VAL A 95 1.33 -0.73 8.33
CA VAL A 95 1.85 0.62 8.64
C VAL A 95 3.34 0.58 8.96
N THR A 96 3.80 -0.37 9.77
CA THR A 96 5.19 -0.38 10.27
C THR A 96 6.16 -1.13 9.37
N ASP A 97 5.69 -2.13 8.62
CA ASP A 97 6.56 -3.08 7.94
C ASP A 97 6.28 -3.09 6.43
N THR A 98 5.11 -3.58 6.01
CA THR A 98 4.82 -3.88 4.59
C THR A 98 4.76 -2.64 3.70
N GLY A 99 4.11 -1.57 4.18
CA GLY A 99 3.95 -0.31 3.46
C GLY A 99 5.31 0.36 3.17
N PRO A 100 6.13 0.66 4.19
CA PRO A 100 7.44 1.25 3.98
C PRO A 100 8.33 0.44 3.04
N GLU A 101 8.40 -0.88 3.21
CA GLU A 101 9.21 -1.77 2.36
C GLU A 101 8.83 -1.69 0.87
N VAL A 102 7.53 -1.83 0.56
CA VAL A 102 7.08 -1.78 -0.83
C VAL A 102 7.29 -0.38 -1.41
N ARG A 103 7.02 0.68 -0.64
CA ARG A 103 7.18 2.06 -1.12
C ARG A 103 8.63 2.34 -1.51
N ASP A 104 9.59 1.94 -0.70
CA ASP A 104 11.00 2.16 -0.99
C ASP A 104 11.43 1.39 -2.25
N SER A 105 10.94 0.16 -2.39
CA SER A 105 11.16 -0.64 -3.61
C SER A 105 10.55 0.00 -4.86
N LEU A 106 9.35 0.58 -4.74
CA LEU A 106 8.67 1.27 -5.84
C LEU A 106 9.40 2.56 -6.25
N ARG A 107 9.91 3.34 -5.28
CA ARG A 107 10.69 4.54 -5.55
C ARG A 107 11.96 4.22 -6.32
N LEU A 108 12.72 3.22 -5.88
CA LEU A 108 13.90 2.73 -6.60
C LEU A 108 13.55 2.35 -8.05
N ALA A 109 12.44 1.62 -8.25
CA ALA A 109 12.01 1.21 -9.58
C ALA A 109 11.58 2.37 -10.50
N VAL A 110 11.10 3.49 -9.92
CA VAL A 110 10.79 4.71 -10.67
C VAL A 110 12.07 5.49 -10.99
N GLU A 111 13.01 5.59 -10.05
CA GLU A 111 14.28 6.32 -10.19
C GLU A 111 15.23 5.68 -11.20
N GLU A 112 15.40 4.34 -11.19
CA GLU A 112 16.22 3.60 -12.16
C GLU A 112 15.78 3.77 -13.62
N ARG A 113 14.62 4.41 -13.83
CA ARG A 113 13.89 4.46 -15.09
C ARG A 113 13.49 5.88 -15.50
N SER A 114 13.87 6.88 -14.69
CA SER A 114 13.74 8.32 -14.97
C SER A 114 15.01 8.85 -15.63
#